data_AF-A0A1G7THU9-F1
#
_entry.id   AF-A0A1G7THU9-F1
#
_cell.length_a   1.000
_cell.length_b   1.000
_cell.length_c   1.000
_cell.angle_alpha   90.00
_cell.angle_beta   90.00
_cell.angle_gamma   90.00
#
_symmetry.space_group_name_H-M   'P 1'
#
loop_
_entity.id
_entity.type
_entity.pdbx_description
1 polymer ?
#
loop_
_entity_poly.entity_id
_entity_poly.type
_entity_poly.pdbx_seq_one_letter_code
_entity_poly.pdbx_strand_id
1 'polypeptide(L)'
;MRKLSFPSYTKKGRLAYSVIEHESGAKLLKGFYLDSSINEDCFFIQYFVQSLFDPFPHLNFSLGNRLGGHLNPSEIDKINNMLNSFKEFERLTCFSDYIPFLNAHPYYGSDVSRLKCYAFHYYLQSDFENSRIYFNKILDFETHPNSDWFEDDINIAREFVGFLDSYSYDKGQERLLQWQKETIRNLKLDI
;
A
#
# COMPACT_ATOMS: atom_id res chain seq x y z
N MET A 1 -24.91 -19.48 1.76
CA MET A 1 -24.36 -18.26 1.11
C MET A 1 -23.53 -18.67 -0.11
N ARG A 2 -23.90 -18.19 -1.29
CA ARG A 2 -23.01 -18.28 -2.48
C ARG A 2 -21.75 -17.45 -2.18
N LYS A 3 -20.57 -18.06 -2.30
CA LYS A 3 -19.29 -17.46 -1.88
C LYS A 3 -18.75 -16.57 -3.00
N LEU A 4 -18.29 -15.37 -2.66
CA LEU A 4 -17.41 -14.58 -3.53
C LEU A 4 -16.13 -15.38 -3.79
N SER A 5 -15.77 -15.53 -5.06
CA SER A 5 -14.57 -16.25 -5.46
C SER A 5 -13.41 -15.27 -5.66
N PHE A 6 -12.31 -15.52 -4.97
CA PHE A 6 -11.03 -14.84 -5.19
C PHE A 6 -9.99 -15.93 -5.36
N PRO A 7 -10.00 -16.67 -6.49
CA PRO A 7 -9.00 -17.69 -6.73
C PRO A 7 -7.63 -17.00 -6.69
N SER A 8 -6.63 -17.62 -6.06
CA SER A 8 -5.29 -17.06 -5.75
C SER A 8 -5.15 -16.01 -4.64
N TYR A 9 -6.22 -15.65 -3.90
CA TYR A 9 -6.11 -14.72 -2.76
C TYR A 9 -6.30 -15.44 -1.41
N THR A 10 -5.47 -15.10 -0.44
CA THR A 10 -5.65 -15.45 0.97
C THR A 10 -6.84 -14.69 1.53
N LYS A 11 -7.77 -15.41 2.17
CA LYS A 11 -8.98 -14.81 2.77
C LYS A 11 -8.86 -14.72 4.28
N LYS A 12 -9.17 -13.55 4.83
CA LYS A 12 -9.20 -13.31 6.28
C LYS A 12 -10.33 -12.34 6.64
N GLY A 13 -11.42 -12.88 7.18
CA GLY A 13 -12.61 -12.10 7.48
C GLY A 13 -13.16 -11.40 6.23
N ARG A 14 -13.20 -10.07 6.25
CA ARG A 14 -13.64 -9.22 5.13
C ARG A 14 -12.53 -8.93 4.10
N LEU A 15 -11.32 -9.44 4.32
CA LEU A 15 -10.16 -9.21 3.47
C LEU A 15 -9.92 -10.41 2.54
N ALA A 16 -9.60 -10.14 1.28
CA ALA A 16 -9.02 -11.09 0.35
C ALA A 16 -7.77 -10.46 -0.27
N TYR A 17 -6.58 -10.99 0.00
CA TYR A 17 -5.32 -10.37 -0.40
C TYR A 17 -4.32 -11.37 -0.99
N SER A 18 -3.42 -10.88 -1.82
CA SER A 18 -2.22 -11.58 -2.28
C SER A 18 -1.00 -10.78 -1.84
N VAL A 19 0.12 -11.48 -1.67
CA VAL A 19 1.39 -10.88 -1.25
C VAL A 19 2.32 -10.87 -2.45
N ILE A 20 2.96 -9.73 -2.68
CA ILE A 20 4.13 -9.61 -3.54
C ILE A 20 5.33 -9.44 -2.62
N GLU A 21 6.37 -10.23 -2.83
CA GLU A 21 7.56 -10.25 -2.00
C GLU A 21 8.78 -9.83 -2.82
N HIS A 22 9.59 -8.95 -2.23
CA HIS A 22 10.88 -8.52 -2.73
C HIS A 22 11.98 -9.45 -2.21
N GLU A 23 13.13 -9.51 -2.88
CA GLU A 23 14.28 -10.31 -2.44
C GLU A 23 14.82 -9.91 -1.06
N SER A 24 14.62 -8.65 -0.65
CA SER A 24 14.95 -8.17 0.70
C SER A 24 14.00 -8.69 1.79
N GLY A 25 12.92 -9.39 1.41
CA GLY A 25 11.83 -9.78 2.32
C GLY A 25 10.78 -8.68 2.55
N ALA A 26 10.91 -7.52 1.89
CA ALA A 26 9.86 -6.51 1.88
C ALA A 26 8.61 -7.04 1.16
N LYS A 27 7.44 -6.75 1.70
CA LYS A 27 6.15 -7.30 1.27
C LYS A 27 5.17 -6.18 0.98
N LEU A 28 4.42 -6.38 -0.09
CA LEU A 28 3.31 -5.55 -0.49
C LEU A 28 2.05 -6.40 -0.58
N LEU A 29 0.95 -5.87 -0.07
CA LEU A 29 -0.37 -6.45 -0.27
C LEU A 29 -1.04 -5.82 -1.47
N LYS A 30 -1.74 -6.64 -2.24
CA LYS A 30 -2.82 -6.17 -3.11
C LYS A 30 -4.05 -7.03 -2.89
N GLY A 31 -5.22 -6.44 -2.88
CA GLY A 31 -6.41 -7.20 -2.53
C GLY A 31 -7.69 -6.41 -2.53
N PHE A 32 -8.71 -7.05 -1.98
CA PHE A 32 -10.05 -6.56 -1.84
C PHE A 32 -10.47 -6.56 -0.38
N TYR A 33 -11.23 -5.54 0.02
CA TYR A 33 -11.89 -5.44 1.31
C TYR A 33 -13.39 -5.27 1.11
N LEU A 34 -14.17 -6.11 1.77
CA LEU A 34 -15.62 -6.04 1.74
C LEU A 34 -16.10 -5.10 2.85
N ASP A 35 -16.61 -3.94 2.45
CA ASP A 35 -17.15 -2.95 3.37
C ASP A 35 -18.67 -3.04 3.42
N SER A 36 -19.21 -3.58 4.52
CA SER A 36 -20.64 -3.69 4.78
C SER A 36 -21.08 -2.75 5.91
N SER A 37 -20.40 -1.61 6.09
CA SER A 37 -20.65 -0.69 7.21
C SER A 37 -21.90 0.19 7.04
N ILE A 38 -22.39 0.37 5.79
CA ILE A 38 -23.48 1.31 5.51
C ILE A 38 -24.88 0.70 5.70
N ASN A 39 -25.11 -0.54 5.24
CA ASN A 39 -26.41 -1.22 5.34
C ASN A 39 -26.18 -2.74 5.42
N GLU A 40 -27.05 -3.47 6.11
CA GLU A 40 -27.04 -4.93 6.17
C GLU A 40 -27.36 -5.58 4.81
N ASP A 41 -28.12 -4.88 3.96
CA ASP A 41 -28.57 -5.37 2.65
C ASP A 41 -27.61 -5.07 1.49
N CYS A 42 -26.58 -4.24 1.72
CA CYS A 42 -25.61 -3.92 0.68
C CYS A 42 -24.20 -3.75 1.21
N PHE A 43 -23.22 -3.96 0.34
CA PHE A 43 -21.82 -3.78 0.66
C PHE A 43 -21.08 -3.14 -0.50
N PHE A 44 -19.87 -2.70 -0.24
CA PHE A 44 -18.91 -2.28 -1.25
C PHE A 44 -17.72 -3.22 -1.26
N ILE A 45 -17.08 -3.27 -2.42
CA ILE A 45 -15.78 -3.90 -2.55
C ILE A 45 -14.79 -2.75 -2.78
N GLN A 46 -13.90 -2.54 -1.82
CA GLN A 46 -12.72 -1.73 -2.01
C GLN A 46 -11.62 -2.62 -2.56
N TYR A 47 -10.89 -2.18 -3.58
CA TYR A 47 -9.60 -2.78 -3.91
C TYR A 47 -8.49 -1.86 -3.41
N PHE A 48 -7.34 -2.44 -3.05
CA PHE A 48 -6.23 -1.69 -2.49
C PHE A 48 -4.89 -2.32 -2.81
N VAL A 49 -3.86 -1.49 -2.71
CA VAL A 49 -2.45 -1.85 -2.70
C VAL A 49 -1.82 -1.23 -1.45
N GLN A 50 -1.11 -2.01 -0.64
CA GLN A 50 -0.53 -1.50 0.60
C GLN A 50 0.86 -2.09 0.83
N SER A 51 1.85 -1.22 0.88
CA SER A 51 3.20 -1.53 1.38
C SER A 51 3.12 -1.87 2.85
N LEU A 52 3.71 -2.98 3.27
CA LEU A 52 3.71 -3.35 4.69
C LEU A 52 4.84 -2.66 5.46
N PHE A 53 5.90 -2.26 4.77
CA PHE A 53 7.05 -1.52 5.32
C PHE A 53 6.79 -0.01 5.50
N ASP A 54 5.57 0.46 5.26
CA ASP A 54 5.11 1.79 5.66
C ASP A 54 4.27 1.64 6.95
N PRO A 55 4.72 2.17 8.10
CA PRO A 55 4.09 1.91 9.39
C PRO A 55 2.68 2.50 9.45
N PHE A 56 1.67 1.65 9.29
CA PHE A 56 0.25 2.01 9.44
C PHE A 56 -0.44 1.06 10.42
N PRO A 57 -1.22 1.57 11.40
CA PRO A 57 -1.96 0.71 12.33
C PRO A 57 -3.21 0.06 11.70
N HIS A 58 -3.60 0.48 10.49
CA HIS A 58 -4.84 0.09 9.83
C HIS A 58 -4.64 -0.21 8.34
N LEU A 59 -5.60 -0.92 7.73
CA LEU A 59 -5.62 -1.08 6.28
C LEU A 59 -5.81 0.29 5.63
N ASN A 60 -4.92 0.63 4.71
CA ASN A 60 -4.95 1.91 4.00
C ASN A 60 -5.53 1.69 2.60
N PHE A 61 -6.74 2.20 2.39
CA PHE A 61 -7.44 2.12 1.10
C PHE A 61 -7.16 3.33 0.18
N SER A 62 -6.28 4.26 0.58
CA SER A 62 -5.96 5.45 -0.22
C SER A 62 -5.24 5.12 -1.54
N LEU A 63 -4.56 3.97 -1.59
CA LEU A 63 -3.96 3.41 -2.80
C LEU A 63 -4.91 2.37 -3.41
N GLY A 64 -6.09 2.82 -3.81
CA GLY A 64 -7.19 1.95 -4.19
C GLY A 64 -8.44 2.72 -4.58
N ASN A 65 -9.50 2.00 -4.93
CA ASN A 65 -10.81 2.59 -5.18
C ASN A 65 -11.93 1.58 -4.92
N ARG A 66 -13.16 2.08 -5.00
CA ARG A 66 -14.36 1.27 -4.94
C ARG A 66 -14.60 0.59 -6.29
N LEU A 67 -14.82 -0.71 -6.25
CA LEU A 67 -15.27 -1.47 -7.40
C LEU A 67 -16.80 -1.44 -7.48
N GLY A 68 -17.31 -0.62 -8.38
CA GLY A 68 -18.75 -0.48 -8.61
C GLY A 68 -19.49 0.42 -7.60
N GLY A 69 -20.81 0.24 -7.53
CA GLY A 69 -21.71 0.96 -6.63
C GLY A 69 -22.09 0.14 -5.39
N HIS A 70 -23.28 0.38 -4.83
CA HIS A 70 -23.85 -0.48 -3.80
C HIS A 70 -24.12 -1.87 -4.37
N LEU A 71 -23.48 -2.90 -3.82
CA LEU A 71 -23.62 -4.28 -4.28
C LEU A 71 -24.60 -5.03 -3.38
N ASN A 72 -25.52 -5.77 -3.99
CA ASN A 72 -26.48 -6.62 -3.28
C ASN A 72 -26.00 -8.08 -3.29
N PRO A 73 -25.98 -8.79 -2.15
CA PRO A 73 -25.61 -10.20 -2.08
C PRO A 73 -26.41 -11.13 -3.03
N SER A 74 -27.63 -10.74 -3.43
CA SER A 74 -28.44 -11.48 -4.41
C SER A 74 -27.84 -11.46 -5.83
N GLU A 75 -27.00 -10.48 -6.17
CA GLU A 75 -26.35 -10.34 -7.48
C GLU A 75 -24.97 -11.02 -7.55
N ILE A 76 -24.73 -12.06 -6.74
CA ILE A 76 -23.40 -12.67 -6.56
C ILE A 76 -22.70 -13.09 -7.86
N ASP A 77 -23.42 -13.56 -8.87
CA ASP A 77 -22.84 -14.00 -10.15
C ASP A 77 -22.32 -12.79 -10.95
N LYS A 78 -23.05 -11.68 -10.93
CA LYS A 78 -22.62 -10.39 -11.51
C LYS A 78 -21.39 -9.84 -10.78
N ILE A 79 -21.37 -9.97 -9.44
CA ILE A 79 -20.23 -9.52 -8.62
C ILE A 79 -18.99 -10.37 -8.92
N ASN A 80 -19.13 -11.70 -9.00
CA ASN A 80 -18.03 -12.58 -9.39
C ASN A 80 -17.52 -12.26 -10.81
N ASN A 81 -18.40 -11.99 -11.76
CA ASN A 81 -18.00 -11.58 -13.10
C ASN A 81 -17.23 -10.25 -13.10
N MET A 82 -17.71 -9.25 -12.33
CA MET A 82 -17.03 -7.97 -12.15
C MET A 82 -15.62 -8.18 -11.58
N LEU A 83 -15.47 -8.99 -10.53
CA LEU A 83 -14.19 -9.32 -9.94
C LEU A 83 -13.24 -10.03 -10.91
N ASN A 84 -13.75 -11.01 -11.67
CA ASN A 84 -12.95 -11.74 -12.68
C ASN A 84 -12.52 -10.84 -13.86
N SER A 85 -13.31 -9.81 -14.17
CA SER A 85 -12.98 -8.81 -15.19
C SER A 85 -12.08 -7.67 -14.69
N PHE A 86 -11.80 -7.60 -13.39
CA PHE A 86 -10.96 -6.54 -12.82
C PHE A 86 -9.48 -6.86 -13.03
N LYS A 87 -8.87 -6.16 -13.99
CA LYS A 87 -7.50 -6.42 -14.48
C LYS A 87 -6.43 -5.50 -13.89
N GLU A 88 -6.80 -4.59 -12.99
CA GLU A 88 -5.87 -3.61 -12.43
C GLU A 88 -4.66 -4.27 -11.75
N PHE A 89 -4.89 -5.38 -11.04
CA PHE A 89 -3.84 -6.13 -10.36
C PHE A 89 -2.93 -6.96 -11.26
N GLU A 90 -3.27 -7.14 -12.54
CA GLU A 90 -2.38 -7.78 -13.51
C GLU A 90 -1.20 -6.87 -13.86
N ARG A 91 -1.31 -5.56 -13.60
CA ARG A 91 -0.23 -4.59 -13.79
C ARG A 91 0.79 -4.58 -12.66
N LEU A 92 0.49 -5.20 -11.53
CA LEU A 92 1.33 -5.18 -10.32
C LEU A 92 1.64 -6.63 -9.92
N THR A 93 2.63 -7.25 -10.55
CA THR A 93 3.01 -8.66 -10.33
C THR A 93 4.29 -8.82 -9.52
N CYS A 94 5.17 -7.82 -9.57
CA CYS A 94 6.42 -7.77 -8.84
C CYS A 94 6.69 -6.34 -8.31
N PHE A 95 7.75 -6.17 -7.52
CA PHE A 95 8.08 -4.87 -6.93
C PHE A 95 8.42 -3.79 -7.97
N SER A 96 9.05 -4.16 -9.10
CA SER A 96 9.35 -3.20 -10.18
C SER A 96 8.12 -2.62 -10.85
N ASP A 97 6.98 -3.30 -10.74
CA ASP A 97 5.72 -2.82 -11.30
C ASP A 97 5.06 -1.72 -10.44
N TYR A 98 5.49 -1.54 -9.19
CA TYR A 98 4.82 -0.63 -8.26
C TYR A 98 4.92 0.84 -8.67
N ILE A 99 6.10 1.30 -9.06
CA ILE A 99 6.28 2.70 -9.49
C ILE A 99 5.46 3.00 -10.75
N PRO A 100 5.49 2.18 -11.83
CA PRO A 100 4.57 2.29 -12.96
C PRO A 100 3.09 2.30 -12.54
N PHE A 101 2.70 1.39 -11.64
CA PHE A 101 1.34 1.33 -11.11
C PHE A 101 0.93 2.63 -10.41
N LEU A 102 1.77 3.18 -9.53
CA LEU A 102 1.49 4.41 -8.80
C LEU A 102 1.44 5.63 -9.73
N ASN A 103 2.27 5.67 -10.78
CA ASN A 103 2.25 6.70 -11.81
C ASN A 103 0.95 6.68 -12.63
N ALA A 104 0.39 5.50 -12.90
CA ALA A 104 -0.90 5.36 -13.59
C ALA A 104 -2.10 5.83 -12.73
N HIS A 105 -1.91 6.01 -11.43
CA HIS A 105 -2.96 6.42 -10.48
C HIS A 105 -2.55 7.69 -9.71
N PRO A 106 -2.50 8.87 -10.36
CA PRO A 106 -1.96 10.09 -9.76
C PRO A 106 -2.74 10.59 -8.53
N TYR A 107 -3.99 10.18 -8.35
CA TYR A 107 -4.87 10.65 -7.27
C TYR A 107 -4.91 9.72 -6.04
N TYR A 108 -4.06 8.70 -5.99
CA TYR A 108 -3.98 7.76 -4.88
C TYR A 108 -3.06 8.26 -3.76
N GLY A 109 -3.52 8.21 -2.52
CA GLY A 109 -2.78 8.73 -1.35
C GLY A 109 -2.73 10.25 -1.28
N SER A 110 -2.34 10.78 -0.11
CA SER A 110 -1.95 12.20 0.00
C SER A 110 -0.61 12.44 -0.69
N ASP A 111 -0.31 13.69 -1.07
CA ASP A 111 0.95 14.03 -1.74
C ASP A 111 2.17 13.52 -0.97
N VAL A 112 2.23 13.74 0.34
CA VAL A 112 3.33 13.24 1.19
C VAL A 112 3.38 11.71 1.26
N SER A 113 2.24 11.03 1.37
CA SER A 113 2.17 9.56 1.40
C SER A 113 2.67 8.96 0.08
N ARG A 114 2.36 9.62 -1.04
CA ARG A 114 2.87 9.22 -2.35
C ARG A 114 4.38 9.38 -2.43
N LEU A 115 4.92 10.53 -2.02
CA LEU A 115 6.37 10.77 -2.01
C LEU A 115 7.08 9.69 -1.20
N LYS A 116 6.55 9.33 -0.03
CA LYS A 116 7.09 8.25 0.82
C LYS A 116 7.04 6.89 0.12
N CYS A 117 5.94 6.58 -0.56
CA CYS A 117 5.83 5.37 -1.38
C CYS A 117 6.92 5.30 -2.46
N TYR A 118 7.15 6.39 -3.20
CA TYR A 118 8.25 6.44 -4.17
C TYR A 118 9.60 6.24 -3.49
N ALA A 119 9.88 7.01 -2.42
CA ALA A 119 11.16 6.99 -1.72
C ALA A 119 11.54 5.59 -1.24
N PHE A 120 10.62 4.88 -0.58
CA PHE A 120 10.87 3.53 -0.08
C PHE A 120 11.02 2.47 -1.18
N HIS A 121 10.23 2.54 -2.25
CA HIS A 121 10.36 1.57 -3.34
C HIS A 121 11.67 1.74 -4.09
N TYR A 122 12.09 2.97 -4.39
CA TYR A 122 13.40 3.23 -4.96
C TYR A 122 14.53 2.77 -4.02
N TYR A 123 14.37 2.98 -2.70
CA TYR A 123 15.32 2.49 -1.71
C TYR A 123 15.49 0.97 -1.77
N LEU A 124 14.38 0.23 -1.78
CA LEU A 124 14.38 -1.24 -1.85
C LEU A 124 14.94 -1.77 -3.18
N GLN A 125 14.83 -0.99 -4.25
CA GLN A 125 15.41 -1.29 -5.57
C GLN A 125 16.88 -0.88 -5.70
N SER A 126 17.51 -0.41 -4.60
CA SER A 126 18.87 0.13 -4.60
C SER A 126 19.07 1.35 -5.52
N ASP A 127 17.99 2.02 -5.92
CA ASP A 127 18.03 3.29 -6.64
C ASP A 127 18.06 4.44 -5.62
N PHE A 128 19.21 4.56 -4.96
CA PHE A 128 19.42 5.50 -3.87
C PHE A 128 19.38 6.96 -4.30
N GLU A 129 19.70 7.24 -5.57
CA GLU A 129 19.59 8.59 -6.14
C GLU A 129 18.13 9.02 -6.23
N ASN A 130 17.26 8.21 -6.84
CA ASN A 130 15.83 8.53 -6.87
C ASN A 130 15.21 8.50 -5.48
N SER A 131 15.58 7.54 -4.63
CA SER A 131 15.11 7.50 -3.25
C SER A 131 15.38 8.81 -2.51
N ARG A 132 16.61 9.33 -2.63
CA ARG A 132 17.00 10.64 -2.07
C ARG A 132 16.16 11.79 -2.61
N ILE A 133 15.91 11.84 -3.91
CA ILE A 133 15.10 12.90 -4.54
C ILE A 133 13.72 12.96 -3.87
N TYR A 134 13.08 11.81 -3.64
CA TYR A 134 11.75 11.79 -3.04
C TYR A 134 11.76 12.08 -1.53
N PHE A 135 12.78 11.64 -0.78
CA PHE A 135 12.92 12.04 0.62
C PHE A 135 13.13 13.56 0.75
N ASN A 136 13.96 14.17 -0.09
CA ASN A 136 14.15 15.62 -0.07
C ASN A 136 12.86 16.39 -0.36
N LYS A 137 12.00 15.89 -1.27
CA LYS A 137 10.67 16.47 -1.50
C LYS A 137 9.75 16.40 -0.28
N ILE A 138 9.92 15.40 0.59
CA ILE A 138 9.20 15.34 1.87
C ILE A 138 9.77 16.37 2.83
N LEU A 139 11.10 16.56 2.87
CA LEU A 139 11.75 17.57 3.71
C LEU A 139 11.34 19.00 3.33
N ASP A 140 10.97 19.27 2.08
CA ASP A 140 10.45 20.58 1.67
C ASP A 140 9.19 21.00 2.47
N PHE A 141 8.43 20.03 3.02
CA PHE A 141 7.28 20.29 3.90
C PHE A 141 7.66 20.89 5.26
N GLU A 142 8.93 20.90 5.66
CA GLU A 142 9.39 21.62 6.87
C GLU A 142 9.05 23.11 6.83
N THR A 143 8.99 23.68 5.63
CA THR A 143 8.67 25.09 5.42
C THR A 143 7.18 25.34 5.15
N HIS A 144 6.37 24.28 5.11
CA HIS A 144 4.94 24.39 4.86
C HIS A 144 4.23 25.07 6.04
N PRO A 145 3.20 25.93 5.83
CA PRO A 145 2.46 26.58 6.93
C PRO A 145 1.83 25.62 7.95
N ASN A 146 1.61 24.37 7.56
CA ASN A 146 1.08 23.29 8.39
C ASN A 146 2.11 22.16 8.57
N SER A 147 3.40 22.50 8.71
CA SER A 147 4.49 21.53 8.85
C SER A 147 4.27 20.52 9.98
N ASP A 148 3.62 20.92 11.08
CA ASP A 148 3.25 20.05 12.19
C ASP A 148 2.40 18.84 11.77
N TRP A 149 1.63 18.93 10.68
CA TRP A 149 0.83 17.80 10.17
C TRP A 149 1.67 16.72 9.48
N PHE A 150 2.93 17.05 9.15
CA PHE A 150 3.86 16.20 8.41
C PHE A 150 5.07 15.80 9.25
N GLU A 151 5.08 16.10 10.55
CA GLU A 151 6.23 15.92 11.43
C GLU A 151 6.77 14.49 11.39
N ASP A 152 5.89 13.48 11.45
CA ASP A 152 6.28 12.07 11.38
C ASP A 152 6.94 11.72 10.04
N ASP A 153 6.34 12.14 8.92
CA ASP A 153 6.90 11.87 7.58
C ASP A 153 8.22 12.61 7.35
N ILE A 154 8.36 13.83 7.87
CA ILE A 154 9.61 14.62 7.84
C ILE A 154 10.70 13.91 8.65
N ASN A 155 10.39 13.44 9.85
CA ASN A 155 11.36 12.74 10.71
C ASN A 155 11.83 11.42 10.08
N ILE A 156 10.91 10.68 9.45
CA ILE A 156 11.25 9.50 8.64
C ILE A 156 12.17 9.88 7.48
N ALA A 157 11.86 10.95 6.75
CA ALA A 157 12.69 11.39 5.63
C ALA A 157 14.10 11.78 6.08
N ARG A 158 14.25 12.49 7.21
CA ARG A 158 15.55 12.82 7.81
C ARG A 158 16.35 11.57 8.19
N GLU A 159 15.69 10.59 8.83
CA GLU A 159 16.33 9.32 9.20
C GLU A 159 16.91 8.62 7.95
N PHE A 160 16.12 8.49 6.89
CA PHE A 160 16.54 7.82 5.67
C PHE A 160 17.59 8.60 4.87
N VAL A 161 17.50 9.93 4.80
CA VAL A 161 18.57 10.76 4.22
C VAL A 161 19.87 10.55 4.98
N GLY A 162 19.83 10.46 6.32
CA GLY A 162 21.00 10.13 7.14
C GLY A 162 21.61 8.76 6.80
N PHE A 163 20.79 7.73 6.53
CA PHE A 163 21.30 6.45 6.04
C PHE A 163 21.95 6.56 4.65
N LEU A 164 21.35 7.35 3.75
CA LEU A 164 21.87 7.58 2.41
C LEU A 164 23.20 8.36 2.43
N ASP A 165 23.35 9.34 3.31
CA ASP A 165 24.56 10.17 3.46
C ASP A 165 25.73 9.39 4.06
N SER A 166 25.42 8.49 5.00
CA SER A 166 26.40 7.65 5.67
C SER A 166 26.69 6.33 4.93
N TYR A 167 26.11 6.13 3.73
CA TYR A 167 26.17 4.89 2.96
C TYR A 167 25.74 3.65 3.77
N SER A 168 24.92 3.85 4.81
CA SER A 168 24.43 2.79 5.70
C SER A 168 23.12 2.20 5.17
N TYR A 169 23.14 1.72 3.92
CA TYR A 169 21.93 1.27 3.23
C TYR A 169 21.23 0.10 3.92
N ASP A 170 22.02 -0.82 4.48
CA ASP A 170 21.49 -1.96 5.22
C ASP A 170 20.64 -1.53 6.42
N LYS A 171 20.99 -0.42 7.10
CA LYS A 171 20.22 0.08 8.23
C LYS A 171 18.84 0.59 7.81
N GLY A 172 18.74 1.25 6.67
CA GLY A 172 17.43 1.67 6.15
C GLY A 172 16.59 0.47 5.73
N GLN A 173 17.20 -0.55 5.14
CA GLN A 173 16.49 -1.80 4.85
C GLN A 173 16.01 -2.50 6.12
N GLU A 174 16.87 -2.62 7.14
CA GLU A 174 16.50 -3.17 8.45
C GLU A 174 15.33 -2.41 9.08
N ARG A 175 15.34 -1.07 8.98
CA ARG A 175 14.27 -0.20 9.46
C ARG A 175 12.94 -0.48 8.77
N LEU A 176 12.94 -0.57 7.44
CA LEU A 176 11.75 -0.93 6.65
C LEU A 176 11.20 -2.31 7.04
N LEU A 177 12.07 -3.29 7.23
CA LEU A 177 11.67 -4.65 7.62
C LEU A 177 11.18 -4.71 9.08
N GLN A 178 11.69 -3.86 9.96
CA GLN A 178 11.15 -3.72 11.31
C GLN A 178 9.73 -3.16 11.27
N TRP A 179 9.51 -2.06 10.56
CA TRP A 179 8.15 -1.50 10.40
C TRP A 179 7.20 -2.49 9.76
N GLN A 180 7.66 -3.28 8.78
CA GLN A 180 6.86 -4.36 8.23
C GLN A 180 6.39 -5.37 9.28
N LYS A 181 7.27 -5.80 10.19
CA LYS A 181 6.89 -6.72 11.27
C LYS A 181 5.83 -6.10 12.19
N GLU A 182 5.97 -4.82 12.48
CA GLU A 182 5.01 -4.05 13.30
C GLU A 182 3.66 -3.93 12.59
N THR A 183 3.64 -3.54 11.32
CA THR A 183 2.43 -3.44 10.49
C THR A 183 1.72 -4.79 10.37
N ILE A 184 2.44 -5.87 10.07
CA ILE A 184 1.88 -7.23 10.00
C ILE A 184 1.19 -7.60 11.32
N ARG A 185 1.85 -7.33 12.46
CA ARG A 185 1.29 -7.58 13.79
C ARG A 185 0.04 -6.74 14.06
N ASN A 186 0.07 -5.45 13.74
CA ASN A 186 -1.05 -4.53 13.95
C ASN A 186 -2.28 -4.92 13.12
N LEU A 187 -2.06 -5.32 11.87
CA LEU A 187 -3.10 -5.84 10.96
C LEU A 187 -3.47 -7.31 11.26
N LYS A 188 -2.75 -7.94 12.21
CA LYS A 188 -2.86 -9.33 12.63
C LYS A 188 -2.64 -10.34 11.48
N LEU A 189 -1.99 -9.96 10.40
CA LEU A 189 -1.90 -10.80 9.19
C LEU A 189 -1.08 -12.06 9.44
N ASP A 190 -1.48 -13.17 8.82
CA ASP A 190 -0.79 -14.46 8.92
C ASP A 190 0.08 -14.66 7.66
N ILE A 191 1.24 -13.98 7.59
CA ILE A 191 2.18 -13.94 6.45
C ILE A 191 3.65 -13.78 6.86
#